data_AF-A0A9X1I8U7-F1
#
_entry.id   AF-A0A9X1I8U7-F1
#
_cell.length_a   1.000
_cell.length_b   1.000
_cell.length_c   1.000
_cell.angle_alpha   90.00
_cell.angle_beta   90.00
_cell.angle_gamma   90.00
#
_symmetry.space_group_name_H-M   'P 1'
#
loop_
_entity.id
_entity.type
_entity.pdbx_description
1 polymer ?
#
loop_
_entity_poly.entity_id
_entity_poly.type
_entity_poly.pdbx_seq_one_letter_code
_entity_poly.pdbx_strand_id
1 'polypeptide(L)'
;MKSKIKTFKTVILLAISVLVLASCSQSKKEELVSIESLLNEMIDREAISKFPKNEFRLKQESSYNRASKTPNDTVGWFINHDFNSKESDKNFIRVEENNGEKEWVLMDHQGAGAIVRTWMPFLNAKKPTTTSVIKIYLDGAEVPTLEGNMLGLLNGTGLFPFPFAHKSIRSAVSFFPIPYAKSCKITVTEKPFFYQFTYREYTEGTQIKTFTAEDFKNQTELIKTVGETLLAPNVTDKGETLQLNETLKQGEEKFINLPEGTKAIRDLSLKLGSYKDSTVTRSVVLKMEFDGQETVWCPIGDFFGSGVGLNPFQGWYRTVDKDGTMASRWVMPYQKNAKIAILNLGEKAIDLHLKTTIADYSWDESSMYFNAAWRGEYPVSTRPFSDWNYVTIKGKGVYVGDALTIWNPVKRWWGEGDEKIWVDGEDFPSIFGTGTEDYYGYSWGGMSNDFYEHPFHAQTASNVYNKNNRKPEAEFGTRNTQKYSTETRTRALDGMPFGSSLQLDMEIWSWTKCDMEYGVGVYWYGNAATTSNRTPDPEGVKKLLKVEKELIN
;
A
#
# COMPACT_ATOMS: atom_id res chain seq x y z
N MET A 1 -60.13 51.11 -7.37
CA MET A 1 -59.15 50.43 -8.24
C MET A 1 -57.98 49.91 -7.40
N LYS A 2 -58.17 48.75 -6.77
CA LYS A 2 -57.16 47.98 -6.03
C LYS A 2 -57.11 46.60 -6.69
N SER A 3 -56.18 46.33 -7.61
CA SER A 3 -55.85 44.94 -8.04
C SER A 3 -54.64 44.77 -8.98
N LYS A 4 -53.77 45.75 -9.21
CA LYS A 4 -52.68 45.63 -10.22
C LYS A 4 -51.24 45.78 -9.74
N ILE A 5 -50.97 45.68 -8.42
CA ILE A 5 -49.59 45.84 -7.88
C ILE A 5 -49.20 44.71 -6.92
N LYS A 6 -49.59 43.46 -7.23
CA LYS A 6 -49.08 42.28 -6.51
C LYS A 6 -48.53 41.16 -7.40
N THR A 7 -48.69 41.24 -8.72
CA THR A 7 -48.27 40.18 -9.63
C THR A 7 -46.89 40.39 -10.26
N PHE A 8 -46.29 41.59 -10.11
CA PHE A 8 -45.00 41.90 -10.76
C PHE A 8 -43.75 41.65 -9.89
N LYS A 9 -43.90 41.51 -8.56
CA LYS A 9 -42.76 41.20 -7.68
C LYS A 9 -42.46 39.70 -7.55
N THR A 10 -43.46 38.83 -7.78
CA THR A 10 -43.27 37.37 -7.66
C THR A 10 -42.63 36.76 -8.92
N VAL A 11 -42.82 37.36 -10.09
CA VAL A 11 -42.23 36.84 -11.35
C VAL A 11 -40.74 37.21 -11.48
N ILE A 12 -40.32 38.36 -10.94
CA ILE A 12 -38.90 38.76 -10.97
C ILE A 12 -38.07 38.01 -9.92
N LEU A 13 -38.63 37.67 -8.74
CA LEU A 13 -37.93 36.82 -7.77
C LEU A 13 -37.81 35.37 -8.23
N LEU A 14 -38.79 34.82 -8.99
CA LEU A 14 -38.69 33.47 -9.54
C LEU A 14 -37.70 33.41 -10.73
N ALA A 15 -37.62 34.45 -11.56
CA ALA A 15 -36.65 34.52 -12.64
C ALA A 15 -35.20 34.67 -12.14
N ILE A 16 -34.98 35.39 -11.03
CA ILE A 16 -33.64 35.53 -10.43
C ILE A 16 -33.25 34.29 -9.61
N SER A 17 -34.20 33.54 -9.04
CA SER A 17 -33.89 32.27 -8.36
C SER A 17 -33.69 31.10 -9.32
N VAL A 18 -34.21 31.16 -10.56
CA VAL A 18 -33.92 30.17 -11.61
C VAL A 18 -32.65 30.51 -12.40
N LEU A 19 -32.22 31.78 -12.46
CA LEU A 19 -30.94 32.17 -13.09
C LEU A 19 -29.72 32.14 -12.16
N VAL A 20 -29.89 32.02 -10.84
CA VAL A 20 -28.78 31.86 -9.88
C VAL A 20 -28.47 30.37 -9.58
N LEU A 21 -29.27 29.43 -10.08
CA LEU A 21 -29.00 27.98 -10.01
C LEU A 21 -28.32 27.41 -11.27
N ALA A 22 -27.99 28.24 -12.25
CA ALA A 22 -27.37 27.82 -13.53
C ALA A 22 -25.95 28.40 -13.72
N SER A 23 -25.26 28.79 -12.64
CA SER A 23 -23.93 29.40 -12.72
C SER A 23 -23.02 28.91 -11.60
N CYS A 24 -22.67 27.63 -11.67
CA CYS A 24 -21.38 27.03 -11.28
C CYS A 24 -21.48 25.50 -11.32
N SER A 25 -21.90 24.94 -12.45
CA SER A 25 -21.43 23.62 -12.85
C SER A 25 -20.39 23.84 -13.94
N GLN A 26 -19.21 24.29 -13.53
CA GLN A 26 -18.03 23.96 -14.33
C GLN A 26 -18.01 22.43 -14.28
N SER A 27 -18.52 21.77 -15.33
CA SER A 27 -18.40 20.33 -15.45
C SER A 27 -16.91 20.06 -15.34
N LYS A 28 -16.45 19.50 -14.20
CA LYS A 28 -15.12 18.93 -14.12
C LYS A 28 -15.04 18.00 -15.31
N LYS A 29 -14.20 18.35 -16.29
CA LYS A 29 -14.01 17.52 -17.46
C LYS A 29 -13.30 16.28 -16.93
N GLU A 30 -14.09 15.24 -16.62
CA GLU A 30 -13.56 13.98 -16.11
C GLU A 30 -12.49 13.50 -17.08
N GLU A 31 -11.33 13.19 -16.52
CA GLU A 31 -10.16 12.83 -17.30
C GLU A 31 -10.33 11.38 -17.73
N LEU A 32 -10.21 11.10 -19.03
CA LEU A 32 -10.41 9.77 -19.59
C LEU A 32 -9.42 8.78 -18.94
N VAL A 33 -9.93 7.79 -18.21
CA VAL A 33 -9.10 6.71 -17.67
C VAL A 33 -8.68 5.80 -18.82
N SER A 34 -7.37 5.57 -18.98
CA SER A 34 -6.80 4.74 -20.04
C SER A 34 -5.48 4.12 -19.58
N ILE A 35 -4.89 3.25 -20.39
CA ILE A 35 -3.55 2.71 -20.10
C ILE A 35 -2.54 3.85 -19.93
N GLU A 36 -2.58 4.84 -20.82
CA GLU A 36 -1.69 6.01 -20.80
C GLU A 36 -1.87 6.84 -19.53
N SER A 37 -3.10 7.17 -19.15
CA SER A 37 -3.35 7.98 -17.96
C SER A 37 -2.90 7.26 -16.68
N LEU A 38 -3.15 5.94 -16.60
CA LEU A 38 -2.78 5.12 -15.44
C LEU A 38 -1.25 4.91 -15.35
N LEU A 39 -0.57 4.75 -16.48
CA LEU A 39 0.90 4.66 -16.50
C LEU A 39 1.56 5.96 -16.05
N ASN A 40 1.02 7.12 -16.47
CA ASN A 40 1.49 8.42 -15.99
C ASN A 40 1.19 8.63 -14.50
N GLU A 41 -0.02 8.29 -14.04
CA GLU A 41 -0.40 8.36 -12.63
C GLU A 41 0.53 7.52 -11.74
N MET A 42 0.97 6.35 -12.21
CA MET A 42 1.83 5.44 -11.44
C MET A 42 3.16 6.07 -10.98
N ILE A 43 3.70 7.02 -11.75
CA ILE A 43 4.94 7.74 -11.43
C ILE A 43 4.71 9.20 -11.01
N ASP A 44 3.46 9.63 -10.90
CA ASP A 44 3.11 10.97 -10.45
C ASP A 44 3.02 11.00 -8.91
N ARG A 45 4.11 11.48 -8.29
CA ARG A 45 4.17 11.64 -6.82
C ARG A 45 3.30 12.80 -6.31
N GLU A 46 2.92 13.75 -7.16
CA GLU A 46 2.05 14.84 -6.75
C GLU A 46 0.58 14.40 -6.78
N ALA A 47 0.17 13.58 -7.77
CA ALA A 47 -1.18 13.04 -7.86
C ALA A 47 -1.63 12.31 -6.59
N ILE A 48 -0.75 11.54 -5.96
CA ILE A 48 -1.10 10.79 -4.73
C ILE A 48 -1.32 11.71 -3.50
N SER A 49 -0.81 12.95 -3.54
CA SER A 49 -1.06 13.96 -2.51
C SER A 49 -2.44 14.61 -2.63
N LYS A 50 -3.20 14.26 -3.68
CA LYS A 50 -4.52 14.78 -3.99
C LYS A 50 -5.57 13.68 -3.95
N PHE A 51 -6.79 14.03 -3.57
CA PHE A 51 -7.90 13.09 -3.64
C PHE A 51 -8.19 12.79 -5.13
N PRO A 52 -8.40 11.52 -5.53
CA PRO A 52 -8.54 11.16 -6.94
C PRO A 52 -9.63 11.98 -7.64
N LYS A 53 -9.31 12.51 -8.83
CA LYS A 53 -10.28 13.26 -9.65
C LYS A 53 -11.44 12.38 -10.10
N ASN A 54 -11.13 11.17 -10.57
CA ASN A 54 -12.10 10.13 -10.84
C ASN A 54 -12.18 9.28 -9.57
N GLU A 55 -13.26 9.46 -8.80
CA GLU A 55 -13.44 8.73 -7.54
C GLU A 55 -13.60 7.22 -7.84
N PHE A 56 -12.98 6.39 -7.02
CA PHE A 56 -13.07 4.94 -7.12
C PHE A 56 -13.02 4.31 -5.73
N ARG A 57 -13.55 3.08 -5.60
CA ARG A 57 -13.27 2.18 -4.48
C ARG A 57 -12.26 1.13 -4.93
N LEU A 58 -11.24 0.88 -4.12
CA LEU A 58 -10.35 -0.25 -4.35
C LEU A 58 -10.98 -1.52 -3.77
N LYS A 59 -11.14 -2.56 -4.59
CA LYS A 59 -11.70 -3.87 -4.22
C LYS A 59 -10.75 -4.99 -4.59
N GLN A 60 -10.96 -6.17 -3.99
CA GLN A 60 -10.17 -7.37 -4.26
C GLN A 60 -11.05 -8.61 -4.37
N GLU A 61 -10.85 -9.36 -5.45
CA GLU A 61 -11.27 -10.76 -5.50
C GLU A 61 -10.08 -11.64 -5.13
N SER A 62 -10.24 -12.46 -4.09
CA SER A 62 -9.19 -13.39 -3.64
C SER A 62 -9.74 -14.79 -3.36
N SER A 63 -8.83 -15.71 -3.13
CA SER A 63 -9.14 -17.06 -2.67
C SER A 63 -9.40 -17.17 -1.16
N TYR A 64 -9.70 -16.06 -0.46
CA TYR A 64 -10.08 -16.10 0.95
C TYR A 64 -11.19 -17.13 1.22
N ASN A 65 -11.22 -17.71 2.40
CA ASN A 65 -12.15 -18.77 2.72
C ASN A 65 -13.59 -18.26 2.79
N ARG A 66 -14.51 -18.87 2.04
CA ARG A 66 -15.92 -18.43 1.97
C ARG A 66 -16.73 -18.69 3.25
N ALA A 67 -16.15 -19.35 4.25
CA ALA A 67 -16.71 -19.40 5.60
C ALA A 67 -16.55 -18.07 6.36
N SER A 68 -15.57 -17.23 5.99
CA SER A 68 -15.38 -15.88 6.54
C SER A 68 -16.50 -14.95 6.06
N LYS A 69 -17.51 -14.76 6.92
CA LYS A 69 -18.71 -13.95 6.60
C LYS A 69 -18.87 -12.71 7.46
N THR A 70 -18.50 -12.80 8.74
CA THR A 70 -18.66 -11.72 9.71
C THR A 70 -17.66 -11.87 10.86
N PRO A 71 -17.11 -10.76 11.39
CA PRO A 71 -16.24 -10.79 12.57
C PRO A 71 -16.87 -11.41 13.81
N ASN A 72 -18.21 -11.47 13.87
CA ASN A 72 -18.95 -12.07 14.99
C ASN A 72 -18.84 -13.62 15.02
N ASP A 73 -18.55 -14.26 13.89
CA ASP A 73 -18.27 -15.70 13.82
C ASP A 73 -16.75 -15.91 13.92
N THR A 74 -16.23 -15.92 15.15
CA THR A 74 -14.77 -16.03 15.38
C THR A 74 -14.16 -17.37 14.92
N VAL A 75 -14.97 -18.36 14.54
CA VAL A 75 -14.44 -19.62 13.99
C VAL A 75 -14.34 -19.52 12.48
N GLY A 76 -15.43 -19.11 11.82
CA GLY A 76 -15.45 -18.92 10.37
C GLY A 76 -14.57 -17.76 9.92
N TRP A 77 -14.40 -16.72 10.75
CA TRP A 77 -13.65 -15.51 10.39
C TRP A 77 -12.13 -15.70 10.31
N PHE A 78 -11.58 -16.65 11.08
CA PHE A 78 -10.13 -16.91 11.20
C PHE A 78 -9.72 -18.27 10.62
N ILE A 79 -10.54 -18.81 9.71
CA ILE A 79 -10.27 -20.09 9.05
C ILE A 79 -9.26 -19.92 7.92
N ASN A 80 -8.00 -20.24 8.22
CA ASN A 80 -6.88 -20.12 7.28
C ASN A 80 -6.81 -21.27 6.25
N HIS A 81 -7.88 -21.50 5.49
CA HIS A 81 -7.89 -22.41 4.33
C HIS A 81 -8.27 -21.60 3.09
N ASP A 82 -7.41 -20.64 2.74
CA ASP A 82 -7.60 -19.62 1.70
C ASP A 82 -7.11 -20.08 0.33
N PHE A 83 -7.15 -21.39 0.10
CA PHE A 83 -6.67 -22.03 -1.12
C PHE A 83 -7.55 -23.16 -1.60
N ASN A 84 -7.39 -23.52 -2.89
CA ASN A 84 -8.04 -24.68 -3.47
C ASN A 84 -7.02 -25.78 -3.77
N SER A 85 -7.20 -26.93 -3.14
CA SER A 85 -6.40 -28.15 -3.33
C SER A 85 -7.26 -29.39 -3.58
N LYS A 86 -8.51 -29.38 -3.12
CA LYS A 86 -9.48 -30.49 -3.23
C LYS A 86 -10.63 -30.14 -4.17
N GLU A 87 -11.43 -31.15 -4.54
CA GLU A 87 -12.62 -30.91 -5.37
C GLU A 87 -13.71 -30.10 -4.67
N SER A 88 -13.80 -30.29 -3.35
CA SER A 88 -14.70 -29.59 -2.42
C SER A 88 -14.37 -28.12 -2.22
N ASP A 89 -13.13 -27.70 -2.49
CA ASP A 89 -12.71 -26.32 -2.25
C ASP A 89 -13.35 -25.42 -3.32
N LYS A 90 -14.02 -24.35 -2.88
CA LYS A 90 -14.79 -23.40 -3.70
C LYS A 90 -14.41 -21.95 -3.38
N ASN A 91 -13.14 -21.69 -3.15
CA ASN A 91 -12.63 -20.33 -2.95
C ASN A 91 -12.39 -19.66 -4.31
N PHE A 92 -13.47 -19.56 -5.09
CA PHE A 92 -13.60 -18.91 -6.40
C PHE A 92 -15.10 -18.66 -6.66
N ILE A 93 -15.46 -17.85 -7.67
CA ILE A 93 -16.86 -17.44 -7.87
C ILE A 93 -17.72 -18.61 -8.35
N ARG A 94 -17.31 -19.26 -9.45
CA ARG A 94 -18.02 -20.39 -10.07
C ARG A 94 -17.14 -21.11 -11.09
N VAL A 95 -17.67 -22.19 -11.64
CA VAL A 95 -17.08 -22.89 -12.80
C VAL A 95 -18.00 -22.70 -13.99
N GLU A 96 -17.43 -22.41 -15.16
CA GLU A 96 -18.12 -22.32 -16.44
C GLU A 96 -17.55 -23.35 -17.42
N GLU A 97 -18.33 -23.68 -18.45
CA GLU A 97 -17.88 -24.44 -19.61
C GLU A 97 -17.99 -23.52 -20.84
N ASN A 98 -16.86 -23.12 -21.40
CA ASN A 98 -16.77 -22.21 -22.54
C ASN A 98 -16.11 -22.97 -23.71
N ASN A 99 -16.85 -23.17 -24.80
CA ASN A 99 -16.38 -23.91 -25.98
C ASN A 99 -15.82 -25.31 -25.67
N GLY A 100 -16.41 -26.01 -24.69
CA GLY A 100 -15.97 -27.34 -24.24
C GLY A 100 -14.73 -27.34 -23.32
N GLU A 101 -14.24 -26.16 -22.94
CA GLU A 101 -13.19 -26.01 -21.92
C GLU A 101 -13.80 -25.59 -20.58
N LYS A 102 -13.38 -26.28 -19.51
CA LYS A 102 -13.77 -25.96 -18.14
C LYS A 102 -12.92 -24.80 -17.62
N GLU A 103 -13.58 -23.75 -17.14
CA GLU A 103 -12.94 -22.54 -16.63
C GLU A 103 -13.41 -22.20 -15.22
N TRP A 104 -12.49 -21.76 -14.36
CA TRP A 104 -12.81 -21.26 -13.03
C TRP A 104 -12.85 -19.73 -13.06
N VAL A 105 -14.01 -19.17 -12.72
CA VAL A 105 -14.21 -17.72 -12.67
C VAL A 105 -13.66 -17.18 -11.35
N LEU A 106 -12.65 -16.31 -11.44
CA LEU A 106 -11.96 -15.71 -10.29
C LEU A 106 -12.51 -14.33 -9.94
N MET A 107 -12.94 -13.60 -10.97
CA MET A 107 -13.52 -12.26 -10.89
C MET A 107 -14.60 -12.12 -11.96
N ASP A 108 -15.68 -11.41 -11.64
CA ASP A 108 -16.77 -11.07 -12.56
C ASP A 108 -17.41 -9.73 -12.13
N HIS A 109 -16.68 -8.65 -12.40
CA HIS A 109 -17.10 -7.31 -12.02
C HIS A 109 -17.92 -6.66 -13.13
N GLN A 110 -19.02 -6.01 -12.71
CA GLN A 110 -19.90 -5.23 -13.58
C GLN A 110 -19.76 -3.75 -13.21
N GLY A 111 -19.44 -2.92 -14.19
CA GLY A 111 -19.16 -1.50 -14.02
C GLY A 111 -17.82 -1.08 -14.63
N ALA A 112 -17.55 0.22 -14.53
CA ALA A 112 -16.29 0.82 -14.95
C ALA A 112 -15.19 0.51 -13.93
N GLY A 113 -14.02 0.08 -14.40
CA GLY A 113 -12.95 -0.33 -13.51
C GLY A 113 -11.56 -0.41 -14.14
N ALA A 114 -10.58 -0.76 -13.32
CA ALA A 114 -9.24 -1.11 -13.79
C ALA A 114 -8.60 -2.14 -12.86
N ILE A 115 -8.08 -3.24 -13.41
CA ILE A 115 -7.17 -4.12 -12.65
C ILE A 115 -5.88 -3.34 -12.39
N VAL A 116 -5.41 -3.29 -11.14
CA VAL A 116 -4.23 -2.49 -10.75
C VAL A 116 -3.19 -3.28 -9.98
N ARG A 117 -3.54 -4.44 -9.43
CA ARG A 117 -2.60 -5.39 -8.85
C ARG A 117 -3.11 -6.81 -8.98
N THR A 118 -2.21 -7.75 -9.26
CA THR A 118 -2.51 -9.19 -9.21
C THR A 118 -1.41 -9.92 -8.46
N TRP A 119 -1.75 -10.99 -7.75
CA TRP A 119 -0.79 -11.90 -7.13
C TRP A 119 -1.26 -13.34 -7.23
N MET A 120 -0.35 -14.25 -7.60
CA MET A 120 -0.57 -15.70 -7.58
C MET A 120 0.74 -16.44 -7.24
N PRO A 121 0.73 -17.44 -6.33
CA PRO A 121 1.91 -18.23 -6.01
C PRO A 121 2.12 -19.35 -7.03
N PHE A 122 3.34 -19.88 -7.08
CA PHE A 122 3.67 -21.09 -7.83
C PHE A 122 4.45 -22.11 -6.99
N LEU A 123 4.23 -23.38 -7.29
CA LEU A 123 4.66 -24.48 -6.42
C LEU A 123 6.16 -24.75 -6.47
N ASN A 124 6.85 -24.57 -7.59
CA ASN A 124 8.27 -24.91 -7.70
C ASN A 124 9.14 -23.64 -7.78
N ALA A 125 9.93 -23.40 -6.73
CA ALA A 125 10.81 -22.24 -6.63
C ALA A 125 11.95 -22.22 -7.67
N LYS A 126 12.53 -23.41 -7.94
CA LYS A 126 13.72 -23.58 -8.80
C LYS A 126 13.35 -23.66 -10.28
N LYS A 127 12.17 -24.20 -10.60
CA LYS A 127 11.64 -24.32 -11.96
C LYS A 127 10.18 -23.87 -11.97
N PRO A 128 9.92 -22.54 -11.92
CA PRO A 128 8.55 -22.04 -11.95
C PRO A 128 7.91 -22.39 -13.29
N THR A 129 6.94 -23.30 -13.25
CA THR A 129 6.14 -23.70 -14.41
C THR A 129 4.69 -23.82 -13.98
N THR A 130 3.79 -23.46 -14.90
CA THR A 130 2.35 -23.66 -14.75
C THR A 130 1.79 -23.94 -16.14
N THR A 131 0.75 -24.77 -16.20
CA THR A 131 -0.06 -25.01 -17.40
C THR A 131 -1.33 -24.16 -17.39
N SER A 132 -1.67 -23.54 -16.27
CA SER A 132 -2.80 -22.64 -16.14
C SER A 132 -2.67 -21.43 -17.07
N VAL A 133 -3.70 -21.22 -17.87
CA VAL A 133 -3.89 -20.05 -18.73
C VAL A 133 -4.87 -19.11 -18.02
N ILE A 134 -4.55 -17.82 -17.99
CA ILE A 134 -5.47 -16.75 -17.55
C ILE A 134 -6.14 -16.18 -18.80
N LYS A 135 -7.46 -15.98 -18.70
CA LYS A 135 -8.29 -15.34 -19.72
C LYS A 135 -9.01 -14.14 -19.10
N ILE A 136 -8.89 -12.98 -19.72
CA ILE A 136 -9.53 -11.73 -19.29
C ILE A 136 -10.47 -11.26 -20.39
N TYR A 137 -11.75 -11.20 -20.06
CA TYR A 137 -12.83 -10.74 -20.94
C TYR A 137 -13.25 -9.35 -20.47
N LEU A 138 -13.13 -8.36 -21.35
CA LEU A 138 -13.50 -6.98 -21.03
C LEU A 138 -14.77 -6.58 -21.78
N ASP A 139 -15.64 -5.85 -21.11
CA ASP A 139 -16.84 -5.21 -21.65
C ASP A 139 -17.79 -6.15 -22.40
N GLY A 140 -17.89 -7.40 -21.93
CA GLY A 140 -18.76 -8.42 -22.51
C GLY A 140 -18.22 -9.07 -23.78
N ALA A 141 -16.93 -8.95 -24.07
CA ALA A 141 -16.30 -9.65 -25.20
C ALA A 141 -16.52 -11.18 -25.11
N GLU A 142 -16.90 -11.80 -26.23
CA GLU A 142 -17.12 -13.26 -26.32
C GLU A 142 -15.81 -14.05 -26.32
N VAL A 143 -14.72 -13.43 -26.78
CA VAL A 143 -13.36 -13.96 -26.75
C VAL A 143 -12.52 -13.15 -25.76
N PRO A 144 -11.52 -13.76 -25.09
CA PRO A 144 -10.71 -13.02 -24.13
C PRO A 144 -9.93 -11.90 -24.83
N THR A 145 -10.05 -10.69 -24.30
CA THR A 145 -9.26 -9.53 -24.72
C THR A 145 -7.77 -9.72 -24.41
N LEU A 146 -7.47 -10.44 -23.33
CA LEU A 146 -6.13 -10.87 -22.99
C LEU A 146 -6.14 -12.34 -22.56
N GLU A 147 -5.24 -13.13 -23.14
CA GLU A 147 -5.06 -14.54 -22.83
C GLU A 147 -3.57 -14.89 -22.78
N GLY A 148 -3.17 -15.71 -21.81
CA GLY A 148 -1.80 -16.18 -21.72
C GLY A 148 -1.52 -17.05 -20.51
N ASN A 149 -0.39 -17.74 -20.54
CA ASN A 149 0.09 -18.51 -19.38
C ASN A 149 0.21 -17.61 -18.14
N MET A 150 -0.22 -18.10 -16.98
CA MET A 150 -0.24 -17.31 -15.73
C MET A 150 1.12 -16.66 -15.42
N LEU A 151 2.23 -17.40 -15.55
CA LEU A 151 3.55 -16.83 -15.30
C LEU A 151 3.91 -15.79 -16.37
N GLY A 152 3.70 -16.10 -17.65
CA GLY A 152 4.01 -15.18 -18.75
C GLY A 152 3.26 -13.85 -18.69
N LEU A 153 2.06 -13.82 -18.12
CA LEU A 153 1.32 -12.58 -17.89
C LEU A 153 1.75 -11.87 -16.60
N LEU A 154 1.96 -12.60 -15.51
CA LEU A 154 2.01 -12.01 -14.17
C LEU A 154 3.41 -11.87 -13.56
N ASN A 155 4.47 -12.46 -14.13
CA ASN A 155 5.78 -12.55 -13.46
C ASN A 155 6.92 -11.73 -14.10
N GLY A 156 6.64 -10.92 -15.13
CA GLY A 156 7.66 -10.10 -15.79
C GLY A 156 8.41 -10.76 -16.95
N THR A 157 8.14 -12.03 -17.29
CA THR A 157 8.87 -12.74 -18.35
C THR A 157 8.14 -12.79 -19.69
N GLY A 158 6.94 -12.23 -19.81
CA GLY A 158 6.14 -12.25 -21.03
C GLY A 158 5.60 -10.87 -21.39
N LEU A 159 4.28 -10.71 -21.42
CA LEU A 159 3.63 -9.52 -21.98
C LEU A 159 3.94 -8.24 -21.20
N PHE A 160 3.78 -8.30 -19.87
CA PHE A 160 4.08 -7.17 -18.99
C PHE A 160 5.52 -7.32 -18.48
N PRO A 161 6.42 -6.38 -18.80
CA PRO A 161 7.82 -6.48 -18.40
C PRO A 161 8.03 -6.02 -16.96
N PHE A 162 9.19 -6.36 -16.38
CA PHE A 162 9.68 -5.73 -15.16
C PHE A 162 9.86 -4.20 -15.36
N PRO A 163 9.46 -3.33 -14.40
CA PRO A 163 8.91 -3.62 -13.06
C PRO A 163 7.38 -3.73 -13.00
N PHE A 164 6.64 -3.69 -14.11
CA PHE A 164 5.18 -3.80 -14.05
C PHE A 164 4.70 -5.20 -13.68
N ALA A 165 5.49 -6.23 -13.97
CA ALA A 165 5.28 -7.57 -13.45
C ALA A 165 6.62 -8.19 -13.05
N HIS A 166 6.62 -9.04 -12.02
CA HIS A 166 7.86 -9.67 -11.54
C HIS A 166 7.63 -10.96 -10.76
N LYS A 167 8.70 -11.76 -10.67
CA LYS A 167 8.79 -12.91 -9.77
C LYS A 167 9.20 -12.42 -8.37
N SER A 168 8.30 -12.54 -7.41
CA SER A 168 8.48 -12.11 -6.02
C SER A 168 8.44 -13.31 -5.09
N ILE A 169 9.60 -13.82 -4.64
CA ILE A 169 9.78 -15.05 -3.83
C ILE A 169 8.61 -16.04 -3.96
N ARG A 170 8.67 -16.89 -4.99
CA ARG A 170 7.65 -17.92 -5.32
C ARG A 170 6.25 -17.43 -5.70
N SER A 171 6.07 -16.13 -5.92
CA SER A 171 4.85 -15.53 -6.47
C SER A 171 5.11 -14.79 -7.77
N ALA A 172 4.08 -14.70 -8.60
CA ALA A 172 3.98 -13.80 -9.74
C ALA A 172 3.12 -12.61 -9.33
N VAL A 173 3.66 -11.40 -9.47
CA VAL A 173 2.97 -10.16 -9.10
C VAL A 173 2.98 -9.20 -10.28
N SER A 174 1.81 -8.67 -10.62
CA SER A 174 1.67 -7.60 -11.61
C SER A 174 1.05 -6.36 -10.98
N PHE A 175 1.55 -5.20 -11.39
CA PHE A 175 1.03 -3.86 -11.14
C PHE A 175 0.60 -3.19 -12.46
N PHE A 176 0.61 -3.92 -13.59
CA PHE A 176 0.25 -3.35 -14.88
C PHE A 176 -1.26 -3.04 -14.93
N PRO A 177 -1.66 -1.80 -15.28
CA PRO A 177 -3.06 -1.43 -15.29
C PRO A 177 -3.83 -2.00 -16.49
N ILE A 178 -5.00 -2.59 -16.25
CA ILE A 178 -5.92 -3.08 -17.30
C ILE A 178 -7.29 -2.39 -17.12
N PRO A 179 -7.52 -1.22 -17.74
CA PRO A 179 -8.80 -0.49 -17.66
C PRO A 179 -9.92 -1.15 -18.49
N TYR A 180 -11.17 -0.99 -18.04
CA TYR A 180 -12.38 -1.48 -18.71
C TYR A 180 -13.59 -0.59 -18.38
N ALA A 181 -14.49 -0.39 -19.34
CA ALA A 181 -15.57 0.60 -19.22
C ALA A 181 -16.88 0.03 -18.67
N LYS A 182 -17.13 -1.27 -18.84
CA LYS A 182 -18.42 -1.89 -18.57
C LYS A 182 -18.33 -3.15 -17.73
N SER A 183 -17.33 -4.00 -17.94
CA SER A 183 -17.18 -5.22 -17.14
C SER A 183 -15.80 -5.85 -17.30
N CYS A 184 -15.42 -6.67 -16.31
CA CYS A 184 -14.22 -7.50 -16.36
C CYS A 184 -14.52 -8.87 -15.76
N LYS A 185 -14.36 -9.93 -16.58
CA LYS A 185 -14.39 -11.32 -16.13
C LYS A 185 -13.01 -11.93 -16.30
N ILE A 186 -12.50 -12.54 -15.23
CA ILE A 186 -11.20 -13.24 -15.24
C ILE A 186 -11.46 -14.71 -14.96
N THR A 187 -10.99 -15.57 -15.86
CA THR A 187 -11.06 -17.03 -15.71
C THR A 187 -9.68 -17.68 -15.83
N VAL A 188 -9.57 -18.89 -15.30
CA VAL A 188 -8.40 -19.76 -15.47
C VAL A 188 -8.79 -21.15 -15.92
N THR A 189 -7.92 -21.78 -16.71
CA THR A 189 -8.15 -23.12 -17.30
C THR A 189 -7.83 -24.28 -16.34
N GLU A 190 -7.23 -23.98 -15.19
CA GLU A 190 -7.00 -24.94 -14.11
C GLU A 190 -7.54 -24.39 -12.80
N LYS A 191 -7.86 -25.28 -11.85
CA LYS A 191 -8.31 -24.86 -10.52
C LYS A 191 -7.24 -23.98 -9.86
N PRO A 192 -7.57 -22.73 -9.48
CA PRO A 192 -6.61 -21.80 -8.89
C PRO A 192 -6.19 -22.25 -7.50
N PHE A 193 -4.89 -22.27 -7.19
CA PHE A 193 -4.42 -22.59 -5.83
C PHE A 193 -4.74 -21.44 -4.85
N PHE A 194 -3.97 -20.35 -4.92
CA PHE A 194 -4.33 -19.05 -4.33
C PHE A 194 -4.38 -17.99 -5.42
N TYR A 195 -5.11 -16.91 -5.19
CA TYR A 195 -5.07 -15.73 -6.05
C TYR A 195 -5.53 -14.46 -5.33
N GLN A 196 -5.07 -13.32 -5.85
CA GLN A 196 -5.59 -11.99 -5.53
C GLN A 196 -5.65 -11.16 -6.82
N PHE A 197 -6.82 -10.61 -7.15
CA PHE A 197 -7.03 -9.62 -8.21
C PHE A 197 -7.61 -8.35 -7.59
N THR A 198 -6.77 -7.32 -7.48
CA THR A 198 -7.14 -6.01 -6.93
C THR A 198 -7.48 -5.06 -8.07
N TYR A 199 -8.61 -4.37 -7.95
CA TYR A 199 -9.13 -3.49 -8.98
C TYR A 199 -9.73 -2.21 -8.39
N ARG A 200 -9.67 -1.14 -9.18
CA ARG A 200 -10.46 0.07 -8.96
C ARG A 200 -11.85 -0.16 -9.52
N GLU A 201 -12.87 0.07 -8.71
CA GLU A 201 -14.26 0.23 -9.13
C GLU A 201 -14.55 1.73 -9.17
N TYR A 202 -14.67 2.31 -10.37
CA TYR A 202 -14.92 3.73 -10.53
C TYR A 202 -16.40 4.06 -10.34
N THR A 203 -16.68 5.30 -9.94
CA THR A 203 -18.06 5.81 -9.86
C THR A 203 -18.74 5.74 -11.23
N GLU A 204 -20.04 5.44 -11.23
CA GLU A 204 -20.88 5.39 -12.43
C GLU A 204 -20.75 6.68 -13.25
N GLY A 205 -20.58 6.55 -14.56
CA GLY A 205 -20.40 7.67 -15.50
C GLY A 205 -18.94 8.01 -15.83
N THR A 206 -17.98 7.51 -15.04
CA THR A 206 -16.54 7.71 -15.29
C THR A 206 -16.18 7.25 -16.70
N GLN A 207 -15.57 8.14 -17.48
CA GLN A 207 -15.13 7.83 -18.84
C GLN A 207 -13.87 6.96 -18.81
N ILE A 208 -13.97 5.73 -19.33
CA ILE A 208 -12.84 4.80 -19.42
C ILE A 208 -12.65 4.33 -20.86
N LYS A 209 -11.41 4.36 -21.34
CA LYS A 209 -10.98 3.66 -22.55
C LYS A 209 -10.54 2.26 -22.17
N THR A 210 -11.32 1.27 -22.58
CA THR A 210 -11.03 -0.15 -22.35
C THR A 210 -9.72 -0.57 -22.99
N PHE A 211 -8.97 -1.40 -22.26
CA PHE A 211 -7.71 -1.96 -22.71
C PHE A 211 -7.89 -2.70 -24.04
N THR A 212 -6.98 -2.44 -24.99
CA THR A 212 -6.85 -3.22 -26.22
C THR A 212 -5.37 -3.57 -26.46
N ALA A 213 -5.12 -4.68 -27.15
CA ALA A 213 -3.75 -5.06 -27.52
C ALA A 213 -3.09 -4.03 -28.45
N GLU A 214 -3.88 -3.31 -29.25
CA GLU A 214 -3.39 -2.22 -30.10
C GLU A 214 -2.96 -1.01 -29.26
N ASP A 215 -3.80 -0.58 -28.31
CA ASP A 215 -3.44 0.50 -27.40
C ASP A 215 -2.21 0.14 -26.57
N PHE A 216 -2.12 -1.08 -26.04
CA PHE A 216 -0.94 -1.54 -25.32
C PHE A 216 0.34 -1.41 -26.18
N LYS A 217 0.31 -1.88 -27.43
CA LYS A 217 1.45 -1.75 -28.37
C LYS A 217 1.80 -0.30 -28.64
N ASN A 218 0.81 0.57 -28.79
CA ASN A 218 1.03 2.00 -29.01
C ASN A 218 1.68 2.71 -27.81
N GLN A 219 1.60 2.13 -26.61
CA GLN A 219 2.21 2.67 -25.38
C GLN A 219 3.61 2.13 -25.08
N THR A 220 4.26 1.41 -26.00
CA THR A 220 5.57 0.77 -25.77
C THR A 220 6.64 1.72 -25.20
N GLU A 221 6.80 2.92 -25.76
CA GLU A 221 7.78 3.91 -25.28
C GLU A 221 7.43 4.49 -23.90
N LEU A 222 6.14 4.71 -23.63
CA LEU A 222 5.68 5.16 -22.33
C LEU A 222 5.91 4.09 -21.26
N ILE A 223 5.58 2.83 -21.55
CA ILE A 223 5.83 1.67 -20.68
C ILE A 223 7.32 1.61 -20.33
N LYS A 224 8.20 1.74 -21.33
CA LYS A 224 9.65 1.77 -21.10
C LYS A 224 10.07 2.93 -20.18
N THR A 225 9.61 4.14 -20.47
CA THR A 225 9.96 5.34 -19.71
C THR A 225 9.48 5.27 -18.26
N VAL A 226 8.24 4.84 -18.04
CA VAL A 226 7.66 4.63 -16.71
C VAL A 226 8.42 3.54 -15.96
N GLY A 227 8.75 2.42 -16.62
CA GLY A 227 9.54 1.34 -16.04
C GLY A 227 10.94 1.78 -15.61
N GLU A 228 11.66 2.49 -16.47
CA GLU A 228 12.99 3.06 -16.16
C GLU A 228 12.91 4.07 -15.00
N THR A 229 11.87 4.89 -14.99
CA THR A 229 11.62 5.87 -13.92
C THR A 229 11.40 5.17 -12.58
N LEU A 230 10.54 4.14 -12.51
CA LEU A 230 10.27 3.39 -11.28
C LEU A 230 11.53 2.73 -10.70
N LEU A 231 12.49 2.33 -11.55
CA LEU A 231 13.75 1.72 -11.15
C LEU A 231 14.83 2.73 -10.77
N ALA A 232 14.68 3.99 -11.18
CA ALA A 232 15.57 5.09 -10.86
C ALA A 232 14.79 6.24 -10.18
N PRO A 233 14.39 6.08 -8.90
CA PRO A 233 13.51 7.02 -8.19
C PRO A 233 14.23 8.33 -7.83
N ASN A 234 14.67 9.09 -8.83
CA ASN A 234 15.30 10.38 -8.60
C ASN A 234 14.22 11.45 -8.36
N VAL A 235 14.54 12.43 -7.50
CA VAL A 235 13.76 13.66 -7.36
C VAL A 235 14.44 14.72 -8.22
N THR A 236 13.70 15.28 -9.18
CA THR A 236 14.20 16.32 -10.10
C THR A 236 13.70 17.72 -9.75
N ASP A 237 12.83 17.83 -8.74
CA ASP A 237 12.28 19.09 -8.26
C ASP A 237 13.40 20.05 -7.84
N LYS A 238 13.29 21.30 -8.28
CA LYS A 238 14.17 22.38 -7.85
C LYS A 238 13.49 23.10 -6.69
N GLY A 239 14.19 23.21 -5.58
CA GLY A 239 13.65 23.81 -4.36
C GLY A 239 14.74 24.32 -3.43
N GLU A 240 14.32 24.98 -2.37
CA GLU A 240 15.19 25.39 -1.28
C GLU A 240 15.64 24.15 -0.50
N THR A 241 16.95 24.01 -0.27
CA THR A 241 17.51 22.91 0.52
C THR A 241 17.82 23.38 1.92
N LEU A 242 17.30 22.67 2.91
CA LEU A 242 17.57 22.89 4.33
C LEU A 242 18.29 21.69 4.93
N GLN A 243 19.08 21.94 5.96
CA GLN A 243 19.85 20.89 6.65
C GLN A 243 19.84 21.12 8.17
N LEU A 244 19.92 20.03 8.92
CA LEU A 244 20.11 20.02 10.37
C LEU A 244 21.17 18.99 10.72
N ASN A 245 22.28 19.46 11.32
CA ASN A 245 23.40 18.64 11.74
C ASN A 245 23.61 18.84 13.23
N GLU A 246 23.20 17.86 14.03
CA GLU A 246 23.11 17.98 15.48
C GLU A 246 23.50 16.69 16.18
N THR A 247 23.90 16.79 17.44
CA THR A 247 23.98 15.66 18.37
C THR A 247 22.83 15.77 19.37
N LEU A 248 21.99 14.76 19.46
CA LEU A 248 20.82 14.73 20.35
C LEU A 248 21.08 13.76 21.51
N LYS A 249 21.04 14.27 22.74
CA LYS A 249 21.05 13.43 23.95
C LYS A 249 19.69 12.75 24.16
N GLN A 250 19.64 11.86 25.14
CA GLN A 250 18.38 11.22 25.56
C GLN A 250 17.30 12.27 25.88
N GLY A 251 16.13 12.10 25.27
CA GLY A 251 14.97 12.97 25.46
C GLY A 251 15.03 14.30 24.72
N GLU A 252 16.13 14.62 24.04
CA GLU A 252 16.24 15.87 23.28
C GLU A 252 15.47 15.79 21.95
N GLU A 253 14.79 16.88 21.62
CA GLU A 253 14.18 17.14 20.31
C GLU A 253 14.91 18.30 19.64
N LYS A 254 15.24 18.14 18.35
CA LYS A 254 15.78 19.22 17.49
C LYS A 254 14.93 19.34 16.25
N PHE A 255 14.79 20.55 15.72
CA PHE A 255 13.89 20.81 14.61
C PHE A 255 14.39 21.91 13.68
N ILE A 256 13.83 21.93 12.49
CA ILE A 256 13.91 23.04 11.53
C ILE A 256 12.50 23.52 11.19
N ASN A 257 12.32 24.83 11.18
CA ASN A 257 11.13 25.44 10.58
C ASN A 257 11.36 25.53 9.07
N LEU A 258 10.32 25.21 8.31
CA LEU A 258 10.34 25.31 6.86
C LEU A 258 9.88 26.72 6.43
N PRO A 259 10.29 27.19 5.23
CA PRO A 259 9.84 28.45 4.67
C PRO A 259 8.31 28.55 4.66
N GLU A 260 7.82 29.72 5.06
CA GLU A 260 6.39 30.01 5.02
C GLU A 260 5.84 29.99 3.59
N GLY A 261 4.54 29.73 3.47
CA GLY A 261 3.80 29.74 2.22
C GLY A 261 3.34 28.35 1.77
N THR A 262 2.66 28.32 0.62
CA THR A 262 2.08 27.09 0.08
C THR A 262 3.14 26.30 -0.67
N LYS A 263 3.67 25.28 0.00
CA LYS A 263 4.88 24.55 -0.40
C LYS A 263 4.72 23.07 -0.09
N ALA A 264 5.68 22.26 -0.54
CA ALA A 264 5.76 20.86 -0.21
C ALA A 264 7.21 20.42 0.04
N ILE A 265 7.37 19.52 1.00
CA ILE A 265 8.58 18.69 1.07
C ILE A 265 8.56 17.77 -0.16
N ARG A 266 9.61 17.83 -0.99
CA ARG A 266 9.78 16.99 -2.19
C ARG A 266 10.76 15.84 -1.97
N ASP A 267 11.71 16.06 -1.07
CA ASP A 267 12.74 15.09 -0.69
C ASP A 267 13.12 15.27 0.79
N LEU A 268 13.37 14.16 1.46
CA LEU A 268 13.82 14.10 2.84
C LEU A 268 14.87 12.99 2.98
N SER A 269 16.05 13.34 3.46
CA SER A 269 17.13 12.42 3.77
C SER A 269 17.53 12.54 5.22
N LEU A 270 17.67 11.41 5.90
CA LEU A 270 18.12 11.30 7.29
C LEU A 270 19.25 10.28 7.39
N LYS A 271 20.32 10.63 8.10
CA LYS A 271 21.42 9.72 8.42
C LYS A 271 21.85 9.90 9.87
N LEU A 272 22.05 8.80 10.58
CA LEU A 272 22.62 8.79 11.91
C LEU A 272 24.12 8.48 11.88
N GLY A 273 24.85 8.91 12.90
CA GLY A 273 26.29 8.67 13.02
C GLY A 273 26.67 7.19 13.17
N SER A 274 25.77 6.36 13.71
CA SER A 274 26.00 4.92 13.90
C SER A 274 24.70 4.13 13.95
N TYR A 275 24.73 2.95 13.34
CA TYR A 275 23.66 1.94 13.36
C TYR A 275 24.09 0.62 14.02
N LYS A 276 25.23 0.62 14.74
CA LYS A 276 25.72 -0.59 15.44
C LYS A 276 24.72 -1.10 16.48
N ASP A 277 24.00 -0.18 17.11
CA ASP A 277 22.85 -0.48 17.96
C ASP A 277 21.60 -0.50 17.08
N SER A 278 21.06 -1.68 16.77
CA SER A 278 19.92 -1.82 15.86
C SER A 278 18.67 -1.10 16.37
N THR A 279 18.56 -0.92 17.69
CA THR A 279 17.42 -0.28 18.32
C THR A 279 17.32 1.22 18.04
N VAL A 280 18.40 1.85 17.55
CA VAL A 280 18.43 3.29 17.23
C VAL A 280 17.37 3.69 16.20
N THR A 281 17.07 2.79 15.26
CA THR A 281 16.05 2.99 14.22
C THR A 281 14.63 2.98 14.79
N ARG A 282 14.43 2.43 15.99
CA ARG A 282 13.15 2.42 16.70
C ARG A 282 13.04 3.56 17.71
N SER A 283 14.15 3.94 18.33
CA SER A 283 14.17 4.94 19.41
C SER A 283 14.31 6.39 18.90
N VAL A 284 14.84 6.59 17.70
CA VAL A 284 14.81 7.90 17.03
C VAL A 284 13.49 8.04 16.28
N VAL A 285 12.75 9.10 16.60
CA VAL A 285 11.41 9.36 16.08
C VAL A 285 11.43 10.60 15.18
N LEU A 286 10.82 10.47 14.00
CA LEU A 286 10.53 11.56 13.10
C LEU A 286 9.17 12.16 13.45
N LYS A 287 9.13 13.48 13.58
CA LYS A 287 7.92 14.26 13.80
C LYS A 287 7.79 15.34 12.75
N MET A 288 6.57 15.59 12.28
CA MET A 288 6.28 16.73 11.40
C MET A 288 4.98 17.39 11.80
N GLU A 289 5.00 18.72 11.68
CA GLU A 289 3.83 19.55 11.86
C GLU A 289 3.57 20.31 10.56
N PHE A 290 2.32 20.29 10.08
CA PHE A 290 1.85 21.07 8.95
C PHE A 290 0.68 21.94 9.40
N ASP A 291 0.79 23.25 9.20
CA ASP A 291 -0.24 24.24 9.50
C ASP A 291 -0.82 24.16 10.92
N GLY A 292 0.03 23.87 11.91
CA GLY A 292 -0.33 23.77 13.33
C GLY A 292 -0.84 22.40 13.76
N GLN A 293 -0.78 21.38 12.90
CA GLN A 293 -1.18 20.00 13.22
C GLN A 293 0.01 19.04 13.11
N GLU A 294 0.26 18.25 14.16
CA GLU A 294 1.23 17.15 14.12
C GLU A 294 0.64 16.00 13.30
N THR A 295 1.08 15.85 12.05
CA THR A 295 0.57 14.81 11.12
C THR A 295 1.49 13.60 11.05
N VAL A 296 2.75 13.76 11.46
CA VAL A 296 3.74 12.68 11.47
C VAL A 296 4.27 12.48 12.88
N TRP A 297 4.14 11.25 13.38
CA TRP A 297 4.88 10.74 14.52
C TRP A 297 5.19 9.26 14.25
N CYS A 298 6.45 8.96 13.92
CA CYS A 298 6.83 7.60 13.54
C CYS A 298 8.32 7.35 13.81
N PRO A 299 8.70 6.20 14.41
CA PRO A 299 10.11 5.78 14.45
C PRO A 299 10.73 5.75 13.05
N ILE A 300 11.98 6.18 12.92
CA ILE A 300 12.61 6.32 11.59
C ILE A 300 12.68 4.99 10.83
N GLY A 301 12.88 3.88 11.54
CA GLY A 301 12.92 2.54 10.97
C GLY A 301 11.61 2.17 10.30
N ASP A 302 10.49 2.40 10.99
CA ASP A 302 9.15 2.14 10.47
C ASP A 302 8.78 3.17 9.39
N PHE A 303 9.12 4.45 9.54
CA PHE A 303 8.85 5.48 8.52
C PHE A 303 9.53 5.15 7.18
N PHE A 304 10.84 4.87 7.22
CA PHE A 304 11.63 4.59 6.03
C PHE A 304 11.53 3.13 5.56
N GLY A 305 10.85 2.24 6.29
CA GLY A 305 10.63 0.84 5.91
C GLY A 305 11.76 -0.14 6.26
N SER A 306 12.76 0.32 7.02
CA SER A 306 13.88 -0.51 7.51
C SER A 306 13.51 -1.39 8.70
N GLY A 307 12.47 -1.03 9.45
CA GLY A 307 12.12 -1.71 10.70
C GLY A 307 13.21 -1.56 11.76
N VAL A 308 13.54 -2.64 12.49
CA VAL A 308 14.61 -2.63 13.49
C VAL A 308 15.96 -2.95 12.84
N GLY A 309 16.88 -2.00 12.93
CA GLY A 309 18.24 -2.08 12.41
C GLY A 309 18.40 -1.49 11.01
N LEU A 310 19.63 -1.53 10.52
CA LEU A 310 19.97 -1.06 9.18
C LEU A 310 19.71 -2.17 8.15
N ASN A 311 18.61 -2.04 7.42
CA ASN A 311 18.15 -3.03 6.44
C ASN A 311 17.98 -2.36 5.07
N PRO A 312 19.04 -2.33 4.24
CA PRO A 312 19.01 -1.58 2.99
C PRO A 312 18.04 -2.15 1.97
N PHE A 313 17.33 -1.26 1.28
CA PHE A 313 16.45 -1.59 0.16
C PHE A 313 16.19 -0.35 -0.71
N GLN A 314 15.70 -0.56 -1.93
CA GLN A 314 15.28 0.51 -2.83
C GLN A 314 13.82 0.34 -3.27
N GLY A 315 12.98 1.30 -2.91
CA GLY A 315 11.60 1.45 -3.42
C GLY A 315 11.40 2.81 -4.10
N TRP A 316 10.18 3.03 -4.62
CA TRP A 316 9.79 4.23 -5.37
C TRP A 316 9.71 5.49 -4.49
N TYR A 317 9.13 5.36 -3.29
CA TYR A 317 9.01 6.47 -2.34
C TYR A 317 10.10 6.49 -1.29
N ARG A 318 10.77 5.36 -1.02
CA ARG A 318 11.68 5.20 0.11
C ARG A 318 12.92 4.40 -0.27
N THR A 319 14.06 4.79 0.29
CA THR A 319 15.33 4.09 0.11
C THR A 319 16.07 4.07 1.43
N VAL A 320 16.72 2.94 1.73
CA VAL A 320 17.70 2.84 2.82
C VAL A 320 18.98 2.33 2.21
N ASP A 321 20.02 3.16 2.23
CA ASP A 321 21.32 2.84 1.65
C ASP A 321 22.18 2.02 2.61
N LYS A 322 23.20 1.35 2.06
CA LYS A 322 24.14 0.53 2.83
C LYS A 322 24.93 1.32 3.87
N ASP A 323 25.09 2.63 3.66
CA ASP A 323 25.78 3.53 4.60
C ASP A 323 24.85 4.08 5.69
N GLY A 324 23.56 3.72 5.64
CA GLY A 324 22.54 4.18 6.57
C GLY A 324 21.87 5.50 6.22
N THR A 325 22.08 6.05 5.02
CA THR A 325 21.26 7.14 4.52
C THR A 325 19.84 6.62 4.24
N MET A 326 18.83 7.23 4.87
CA MET A 326 17.43 6.92 4.67
C MET A 326 16.76 8.08 3.93
N ALA A 327 16.16 7.80 2.77
CA ALA A 327 15.54 8.80 1.91
C ALA A 327 14.03 8.54 1.74
N SER A 328 13.25 9.61 1.73
CA SER A 328 11.80 9.64 1.49
C SER A 328 11.47 10.69 0.44
N ARG A 329 10.60 10.31 -0.49
CA ARG A 329 10.19 11.09 -1.66
C ARG A 329 8.67 11.27 -1.70
N TRP A 330 8.01 11.05 -0.57
CA TRP A 330 6.61 11.45 -0.42
C TRP A 330 6.51 12.97 -0.59
N VAL A 331 5.54 13.44 -1.39
CA VAL A 331 5.24 14.86 -1.51
C VAL A 331 4.43 15.26 -0.29
N MET A 332 4.96 16.12 0.60
CA MET A 332 4.27 16.48 1.84
C MET A 332 3.89 17.96 1.81
N PRO A 333 2.69 18.31 1.31
CA PRO A 333 2.30 19.70 1.12
C PRO A 333 1.81 20.34 2.42
N TYR A 334 1.97 21.66 2.50
CA TYR A 334 1.47 22.53 3.55
C TYR A 334 1.11 23.91 2.98
N GLN A 335 0.20 24.64 3.64
CA GLN A 335 -0.34 25.89 3.11
C GLN A 335 0.39 27.13 3.62
N LYS A 336 0.83 27.11 4.89
CA LYS A 336 1.38 28.28 5.58
C LYS A 336 2.69 27.97 6.29
N ASN A 337 2.69 26.99 7.19
CA ASN A 337 3.82 26.72 8.07
C ASN A 337 4.08 25.22 8.17
N ALA A 338 5.35 24.86 8.29
CA ALA A 338 5.72 23.47 8.52
C ALA A 338 7.00 23.35 9.36
N LYS A 339 7.11 22.26 10.10
CA LYS A 339 8.26 21.94 10.95
C LYS A 339 8.61 20.47 10.80
N ILE A 340 9.90 20.16 10.72
CA ILE A 340 10.44 18.79 10.81
C ILE A 340 11.26 18.70 12.09
N ALA A 341 10.97 17.71 12.93
CA ALA A 341 11.69 17.47 14.18
C ALA A 341 12.13 16.02 14.32
N ILE A 342 13.26 15.83 14.98
CA ILE A 342 13.80 14.54 15.37
C ILE A 342 13.89 14.48 16.89
N LEU A 343 13.35 13.41 17.47
CA LEU A 343 13.34 13.15 18.90
C LEU A 343 14.15 11.87 19.19
N ASN A 344 15.10 11.96 20.12
CA ASN A 344 15.85 10.79 20.58
C ASN A 344 15.23 10.22 21.87
N LEU A 345 14.50 9.11 21.79
CA LEU A 345 13.98 8.40 22.96
C LEU A 345 14.97 7.35 23.51
N GLY A 346 16.08 7.13 22.82
CA GLY A 346 17.13 6.19 23.21
C GLY A 346 18.00 6.72 24.34
N GLU A 347 18.72 5.80 25.01
CA GLU A 347 19.58 6.14 26.16
C GLU A 347 20.91 6.78 25.74
N LYS A 348 21.35 6.53 24.49
CA LYS A 348 22.61 7.03 23.96
C LYS A 348 22.38 8.29 23.14
N ALA A 349 23.34 9.20 23.18
CA ALA A 349 23.36 10.33 22.26
C ALA A 349 23.53 9.83 20.81
N ILE A 350 22.90 10.53 19.87
CA ILE A 350 22.96 10.22 18.44
C ILE A 350 23.40 11.46 17.67
N ASP A 351 24.31 11.27 16.71
CA ASP A 351 24.60 12.28 15.70
C ASP A 351 23.60 12.14 14.56
N LEU A 352 23.06 13.26 14.10
CA LEU A 352 22.02 13.34 13.08
C LEU A 352 22.47 14.27 11.96
N HIS A 353 22.28 13.81 10.72
CA HIS A 353 22.32 14.64 9.52
C HIS A 353 20.95 14.51 8.81
N LEU A 354 20.16 15.58 8.86
CA LEU A 354 18.90 15.72 8.15
C LEU A 354 19.09 16.68 6.98
N LYS A 355 18.53 16.35 5.82
CA LYS A 355 18.46 17.22 4.64
C LYS A 355 17.07 17.14 4.05
N THR A 356 16.50 18.25 3.61
CA THR A 356 15.22 18.27 2.92
C THR A 356 15.20 19.31 1.80
N THR A 357 14.43 19.03 0.74
CA THR A 357 14.19 19.95 -0.37
C THR A 357 12.74 20.38 -0.37
N ILE A 358 12.51 21.70 -0.35
CA ILE A 358 11.19 22.33 -0.29
C ILE A 358 10.93 23.08 -1.60
N ALA A 359 9.79 22.81 -2.24
CA ALA A 359 9.38 23.51 -3.46
C ALA A 359 7.98 24.09 -3.31
N ASP A 360 7.62 25.02 -4.20
CA ASP A 360 6.25 25.54 -4.25
C ASP A 360 5.25 24.43 -4.59
N TYR A 361 4.02 24.59 -4.09
CA TYR A 361 2.94 23.64 -4.29
C TYR A 361 1.65 24.38 -4.67
N SER A 362 0.94 23.86 -5.67
CA SER A 362 -0.34 24.43 -6.10
C SER A 362 -1.48 23.74 -5.34
N TRP A 363 -1.87 24.35 -4.22
CA TRP A 363 -2.95 23.84 -3.38
C TRP A 363 -4.32 24.08 -4.01
N ASP A 364 -5.14 23.03 -4.05
CA ASP A 364 -6.53 23.06 -4.48
C ASP A 364 -7.43 22.27 -3.51
N GLU A 365 -8.72 22.15 -3.82
CA GLU A 365 -9.70 21.44 -2.99
C GLU A 365 -9.44 19.94 -2.83
N SER A 366 -8.63 19.35 -3.72
CA SER A 366 -8.25 17.94 -3.67
C SER A 366 -6.95 17.72 -2.88
N SER A 367 -6.16 18.76 -2.63
CA SER A 367 -4.91 18.67 -1.87
C SER A 367 -5.12 18.20 -0.43
N MET A 368 -4.23 17.34 0.03
CA MET A 368 -4.29 16.71 1.36
C MET A 368 -2.92 16.72 2.03
N TYR A 369 -2.91 16.70 3.35
CA TYR A 369 -1.70 16.59 4.15
C TYR A 369 -1.18 15.16 4.19
N PHE A 370 0.14 15.00 4.08
CA PHE A 370 0.77 13.72 4.36
C PHE A 370 0.75 13.43 5.86
N ASN A 371 0.41 12.20 6.20
CA ASN A 371 0.35 11.70 7.56
C ASN A 371 1.12 10.39 7.68
N ALA A 372 1.78 10.20 8.81
CA ALA A 372 2.39 8.93 9.16
C ALA A 372 2.29 8.69 10.67
N ALA A 373 1.82 7.51 11.04
CA ALA A 373 1.66 7.13 12.44
C ALA A 373 2.24 5.76 12.70
N TRP A 374 2.39 5.44 13.98
CA TRP A 374 2.98 4.19 14.42
C TRP A 374 2.13 3.52 15.50
N ARG A 375 2.14 2.19 15.50
CA ARG A 375 1.66 1.35 16.61
C ARG A 375 2.71 0.30 16.92
N GLY A 376 3.00 0.11 18.21
CA GLY A 376 3.71 -1.06 18.69
C GLY A 376 2.93 -1.77 19.78
N GLU A 377 3.01 -3.10 19.83
CA GLU A 377 2.38 -3.91 20.86
C GLU A 377 3.22 -5.13 21.25
N TYR A 378 3.40 -5.29 22.57
CA TYR A 378 4.38 -6.18 23.17
C TYR A 378 3.87 -6.65 24.56
N PRO A 379 3.37 -7.89 24.70
CA PRO A 379 3.24 -8.93 23.67
C PRO A 379 1.98 -8.80 22.79
N VAL A 380 1.99 -9.48 21.64
CA VAL A 380 0.82 -9.85 20.82
C VAL A 380 0.66 -11.36 20.85
N SER A 381 -0.35 -11.86 21.54
CA SER A 381 -0.59 -13.30 21.65
C SER A 381 -1.16 -13.88 20.35
N THR A 382 -0.62 -15.01 19.89
CA THR A 382 -1.14 -15.67 18.68
C THR A 382 -2.43 -16.45 18.91
N ARG A 383 -2.88 -16.57 20.16
CA ARG A 383 -4.14 -17.21 20.53
C ARG A 383 -4.86 -16.42 21.63
N PRO A 384 -6.19 -16.30 21.58
CA PRO A 384 -7.06 -16.69 20.46
C PRO A 384 -6.69 -15.92 19.18
N PHE A 385 -7.08 -16.42 18.00
CA PHE A 385 -6.90 -15.67 16.76
C PHE A 385 -7.64 -14.34 16.88
N SER A 386 -7.05 -13.29 16.32
CA SER A 386 -7.55 -11.94 16.44
C SER A 386 -7.11 -11.08 15.26
N ASP A 387 -7.88 -10.04 14.99
CA ASP A 387 -7.52 -8.99 14.06
C ASP A 387 -6.77 -7.88 14.83
N TRP A 388 -5.54 -7.58 14.41
CA TRP A 388 -4.72 -6.52 14.99
C TRP A 388 -4.81 -5.26 14.13
N ASN A 389 -5.54 -4.25 14.63
CA ASN A 389 -5.78 -3.01 13.89
C ASN A 389 -4.50 -2.22 13.61
N TYR A 390 -4.03 -2.17 12.35
CA TYR A 390 -2.94 -1.27 11.99
C TYR A 390 -3.37 0.17 12.21
N VAL A 391 -4.52 0.57 11.65
CA VAL A 391 -5.05 1.92 11.78
C VAL A 391 -6.56 1.95 11.56
N THR A 392 -7.24 2.85 12.27
CA THR A 392 -8.58 3.34 11.93
C THR A 392 -8.48 4.83 11.69
N ILE A 393 -8.84 5.28 10.50
CA ILE A 393 -8.80 6.67 10.05
C ILE A 393 -10.24 7.14 9.88
N LYS A 394 -10.54 8.36 10.32
CA LYS A 394 -11.81 9.06 10.11
C LYS A 394 -11.57 10.35 9.34
N GLY A 395 -12.42 10.68 8.39
CA GLY A 395 -12.27 11.84 7.49
C GLY A 395 -12.18 11.42 6.03
N LYS A 396 -11.64 12.30 5.19
CA LYS A 396 -11.45 12.06 3.74
C LYS A 396 -9.96 11.99 3.44
N GLY A 397 -9.54 10.97 2.70
CA GLY A 397 -8.13 10.71 2.47
C GLY A 397 -7.83 9.56 1.50
N VAL A 398 -6.55 9.21 1.40
CA VAL A 398 -6.04 8.08 0.62
C VAL A 398 -4.99 7.34 1.46
N TYR A 399 -5.20 6.06 1.72
CA TYR A 399 -4.20 5.22 2.37
C TYR A 399 -3.16 4.72 1.34
N VAL A 400 -1.87 4.90 1.64
CA VAL A 400 -0.79 4.76 0.64
C VAL A 400 0.32 3.79 1.03
N GLY A 401 0.27 3.16 2.20
CA GLY A 401 1.17 2.05 2.52
C GLY A 401 1.50 1.92 3.99
N ASP A 402 2.42 0.99 4.25
CA ASP A 402 2.84 0.61 5.59
C ASP A 402 4.20 -0.11 5.58
N ALA A 403 4.76 -0.27 6.78
CA ALA A 403 5.89 -1.14 7.06
C ALA A 403 5.65 -1.88 8.37
N LEU A 404 5.55 -3.20 8.31
CA LEU A 404 5.41 -4.09 9.45
C LEU A 404 6.78 -4.60 9.88
N THR A 405 7.05 -4.51 11.17
CA THR A 405 8.16 -5.22 11.84
C THR A 405 7.58 -6.14 12.90
N ILE A 406 7.98 -7.40 12.84
CA ILE A 406 7.61 -8.39 13.85
C ILE A 406 8.86 -8.94 14.51
N TRP A 407 8.79 -9.26 15.80
CA TRP A 407 9.71 -10.18 16.44
C TRP A 407 9.00 -11.47 16.81
N ASN A 408 9.54 -12.57 16.28
CA ASN A 408 9.01 -13.92 16.42
C ASN A 408 9.92 -14.75 17.33
N PRO A 409 9.43 -15.27 18.48
CA PRO A 409 10.27 -16.02 19.40
C PRO A 409 10.55 -17.45 18.94
N VAL A 410 9.88 -17.96 17.91
CA VAL A 410 10.00 -19.34 17.42
C VAL A 410 10.49 -19.40 15.98
N LYS A 411 10.99 -20.57 15.55
CA LYS A 411 11.44 -20.77 14.16
C LYS A 411 10.30 -20.80 13.14
N ARG A 412 9.12 -21.28 13.55
CA ARG A 412 7.96 -21.46 12.66
C ARG A 412 7.43 -20.12 12.14
N TRP A 413 6.77 -20.20 10.98
CA TRP A 413 6.19 -19.07 10.26
C TRP A 413 5.10 -18.36 11.07
N TRP A 414 5.08 -17.03 10.95
CA TRP A 414 4.28 -16.11 11.76
C TRP A 414 3.17 -15.39 11.00
N GLY A 415 3.21 -15.39 9.66
CA GLY A 415 2.51 -14.42 8.83
C GLY A 415 1.40 -15.01 7.97
N GLU A 416 0.65 -15.99 8.46
CA GLU A 416 -0.48 -16.55 7.69
C GLU A 416 -1.75 -15.72 7.84
N GLY A 417 -1.67 -14.56 8.49
CA GLY A 417 -2.85 -13.76 8.79
C GLY A 417 -3.29 -12.93 7.59
N ASP A 418 -4.58 -12.97 7.29
CA ASP A 418 -5.20 -12.18 6.23
C ASP A 418 -5.33 -10.69 6.61
N GLU A 419 -4.99 -9.80 5.68
CA GLU A 419 -5.40 -8.41 5.76
C GLU A 419 -6.90 -8.27 5.52
N LYS A 420 -7.54 -7.37 6.26
CA LYS A 420 -8.94 -7.03 6.11
C LYS A 420 -9.07 -5.51 6.15
N ILE A 421 -9.57 -4.93 5.05
CA ILE A 421 -9.62 -3.47 4.90
C ILE A 421 -11.03 -3.02 4.54
N TRP A 422 -11.63 -2.25 5.44
CA TRP A 422 -12.94 -1.64 5.27
C TRP A 422 -12.79 -0.18 4.90
N VAL A 423 -13.67 0.28 4.03
CA VAL A 423 -13.72 1.69 3.67
C VAL A 423 -15.13 2.24 3.87
N ASP A 424 -15.22 3.44 4.41
CA ASP A 424 -16.45 4.20 4.61
C ASP A 424 -17.58 3.46 5.35
N GLY A 425 -17.22 2.58 6.29
CA GLY A 425 -18.16 1.87 7.15
C GLY A 425 -18.85 0.67 6.50
N GLU A 426 -18.27 0.10 5.45
CA GLU A 426 -18.73 -1.14 4.81
C GLU A 426 -18.95 -2.29 5.83
N ASP A 427 -19.97 -3.13 5.59
CA ASP A 427 -20.27 -4.30 6.46
C ASP A 427 -19.28 -5.46 6.27
N PHE A 428 -18.62 -5.51 5.11
CA PHE A 428 -17.63 -6.53 4.74
C PHE A 428 -16.45 -5.84 4.05
N PRO A 429 -15.19 -6.25 4.31
CA PRO A 429 -14.04 -5.48 3.82
C PRO A 429 -13.95 -5.54 2.30
N SER A 430 -13.71 -4.39 1.67
CA SER A 430 -13.40 -4.30 0.23
C SER A 430 -12.14 -5.08 -0.14
N ILE A 431 -11.21 -5.28 0.81
CA ILE A 431 -10.03 -6.10 0.66
C ILE A 431 -10.05 -7.20 1.72
N PHE A 432 -10.13 -8.46 1.29
CA PHE A 432 -9.90 -9.63 2.13
C PHE A 432 -8.73 -10.44 1.57
N GLY A 433 -7.69 -10.60 2.38
CA GLY A 433 -6.42 -11.24 2.06
C GLY A 433 -6.43 -12.75 1.98
N THR A 434 -5.22 -13.30 1.94
CA THR A 434 -4.95 -14.77 1.96
C THR A 434 -3.71 -15.15 2.77
N GLY A 435 -3.05 -14.16 3.39
CA GLY A 435 -1.81 -14.31 4.15
C GLY A 435 -1.03 -13.00 4.21
N THR A 436 -0.24 -12.80 5.27
CA THR A 436 0.52 -11.57 5.46
C THR A 436 1.63 -11.48 4.42
N GLU A 437 2.28 -12.58 4.05
CA GLU A 437 3.26 -12.54 2.97
C GLU A 437 2.64 -12.21 1.61
N ASP A 438 1.40 -12.65 1.39
CA ASP A 438 0.66 -12.45 0.14
C ASP A 438 0.33 -10.96 -0.04
N TYR A 439 -0.05 -10.29 1.07
CA TYR A 439 -0.23 -8.84 1.14
C TYR A 439 1.05 -8.08 0.74
N TYR A 440 2.22 -8.52 1.23
CA TYR A 440 3.52 -7.95 0.87
C TYR A 440 4.10 -8.51 -0.44
N GLY A 441 3.32 -9.35 -1.12
CA GLY A 441 3.56 -9.75 -2.49
C GLY A 441 4.55 -10.89 -2.67
N TYR A 442 4.80 -11.73 -1.66
CA TYR A 442 5.56 -12.97 -1.81
C TYR A 442 4.78 -14.20 -1.32
N SER A 443 5.41 -15.37 -1.26
CA SER A 443 4.77 -16.60 -0.74
C SER A 443 5.76 -17.55 -0.07
N TRP A 444 5.23 -18.55 0.65
CA TRP A 444 5.98 -19.67 1.25
C TRP A 444 7.00 -19.25 2.31
N GLY A 445 6.54 -18.45 3.27
CA GLY A 445 7.33 -17.85 4.36
C GLY A 445 8.61 -18.57 4.78
N GLY A 446 9.72 -17.81 4.76
CA GLY A 446 11.03 -18.20 5.30
C GLY A 446 11.86 -19.19 4.46
N MET A 447 11.28 -19.84 3.44
CA MET A 447 11.97 -20.89 2.67
C MET A 447 13.08 -20.35 1.77
N SER A 448 12.84 -19.22 1.11
CA SER A 448 13.73 -18.67 0.09
C SER A 448 15.05 -18.16 0.67
N ASN A 449 16.10 -18.21 -0.14
CA ASN A 449 17.35 -17.50 0.10
C ASN A 449 17.50 -16.24 -0.78
N ASP A 450 16.53 -15.97 -1.64
CA ASP A 450 16.40 -14.69 -2.32
C ASP A 450 15.98 -13.61 -1.32
N PHE A 451 16.57 -12.43 -1.44
CA PHE A 451 16.01 -11.19 -0.91
C PHE A 451 15.33 -10.48 -2.08
N TYR A 452 14.13 -9.98 -1.83
CA TYR A 452 13.33 -9.28 -2.82
C TYR A 452 13.15 -7.82 -2.43
N GLU A 453 13.27 -6.97 -3.42
CA GLU A 453 12.88 -5.57 -3.37
C GLU A 453 12.23 -5.23 -4.71
N HIS A 454 11.24 -4.36 -4.67
CA HIS A 454 10.48 -3.88 -5.81
C HIS A 454 10.16 -2.40 -5.55
N PRO A 455 9.92 -1.57 -6.58
CA PRO A 455 9.47 -0.19 -6.39
C PRO A 455 8.33 -0.01 -5.37
N PHE A 456 7.46 -1.01 -5.21
CA PHE A 456 6.26 -0.92 -4.38
C PHE A 456 6.24 -1.83 -3.14
N HIS A 457 7.17 -2.77 -2.99
CA HIS A 457 7.22 -3.66 -1.82
C HIS A 457 8.60 -4.28 -1.60
N ALA A 458 8.90 -4.73 -0.38
CA ALA A 458 10.13 -5.46 -0.05
C ALA A 458 10.01 -6.22 1.28
N GLN A 459 10.79 -7.31 1.42
CA GLN A 459 11.18 -7.89 2.72
C GLN A 459 12.56 -7.37 3.04
N THR A 460 12.62 -6.30 3.82
CA THR A 460 13.89 -5.61 4.10
C THR A 460 14.77 -6.44 5.04
N ALA A 461 14.16 -7.23 5.93
CA ALA A 461 14.83 -8.17 6.80
C ALA A 461 13.98 -9.40 7.10
N SER A 462 14.64 -10.54 7.31
CA SER A 462 14.00 -11.76 7.83
C SER A 462 15.01 -12.59 8.61
N ASN A 463 14.69 -12.89 9.87
CA ASN A 463 15.56 -13.55 10.83
C ASN A 463 16.86 -12.76 11.08
N VAL A 464 18.00 -13.24 10.58
CA VAL A 464 19.29 -12.55 10.63
C VAL A 464 19.71 -12.03 9.25
N TYR A 465 18.88 -12.26 8.24
CA TYR A 465 19.20 -11.98 6.85
C TYR A 465 18.56 -10.68 6.37
N ASN A 466 19.29 -10.00 5.49
CA ASN A 466 18.82 -8.83 4.76
C ASN A 466 19.64 -8.70 3.45
N LYS A 467 19.55 -7.56 2.77
CA LYS A 467 20.32 -7.30 1.53
C LYS A 467 21.83 -7.47 1.69
N ASN A 468 22.38 -7.13 2.86
CA ASN A 468 23.82 -7.18 3.13
C ASN A 468 24.29 -8.54 3.68
N ASN A 469 23.42 -9.25 4.39
CA ASN A 469 23.67 -10.59 4.90
C ASN A 469 22.64 -11.55 4.29
N ARG A 470 22.91 -12.03 3.08
CA ARG A 470 21.97 -12.91 2.36
C ARG A 470 21.95 -14.30 2.98
N LYS A 471 20.78 -14.93 3.01
CA LYS A 471 20.65 -16.34 3.40
C LYS A 471 21.48 -17.21 2.44
N PRO A 472 22.33 -18.13 2.95
CA PRO A 472 23.17 -18.95 2.08
C PRO A 472 22.34 -20.03 1.37
N GLU A 473 22.79 -20.47 0.19
CA GLU A 473 22.15 -21.56 -0.58
C GLU A 473 22.03 -22.86 0.23
N ALA A 474 22.99 -23.15 1.11
CA ALA A 474 22.95 -24.31 1.99
C ALA A 474 21.75 -24.31 2.96
N GLU A 475 21.13 -23.15 3.19
CA GLU A 475 19.93 -22.99 4.01
C GLU A 475 18.65 -22.80 3.18
N PHE A 476 18.71 -22.95 1.85
CA PHE A 476 17.51 -22.94 1.01
C PHE A 476 16.51 -24.01 1.49
N GLY A 477 15.24 -23.61 1.65
CA GLY A 477 14.17 -24.47 2.13
C GLY A 477 14.05 -24.58 3.65
N THR A 478 15.00 -24.09 4.43
CA THR A 478 14.84 -24.02 5.90
C THR A 478 13.78 -22.96 6.23
N ARG A 479 12.79 -23.29 7.06
CA ARG A 479 11.74 -22.36 7.49
C ARG A 479 12.06 -21.81 8.88
N ASN A 480 13.12 -21.00 8.97
CA ASN A 480 13.48 -20.34 10.21
C ASN A 480 13.25 -18.82 10.11
N THR A 481 12.13 -18.38 10.66
CA THR A 481 11.72 -16.97 10.74
C THR A 481 11.72 -16.44 12.18
N GLN A 482 12.52 -17.05 13.06
CA GLN A 482 12.76 -16.55 14.40
C GLN A 482 13.47 -15.19 14.35
N LYS A 483 13.31 -14.35 15.37
CA LYS A 483 13.81 -12.98 15.47
C LYS A 483 13.01 -11.99 14.61
N TYR A 484 13.66 -10.95 14.09
CA TYR A 484 12.99 -9.88 13.38
C TYR A 484 12.68 -10.26 11.93
N SER A 485 11.47 -9.96 11.49
CA SER A 485 11.15 -9.79 10.06
C SER A 485 10.62 -8.39 9.85
N THR A 486 10.91 -7.80 8.69
CA THR A 486 10.35 -6.51 8.28
C THR A 486 9.90 -6.58 6.83
N GLU A 487 8.64 -6.24 6.64
CA GLU A 487 7.98 -6.14 5.36
C GLU A 487 7.53 -4.70 5.13
N THR A 488 7.57 -4.24 3.89
CA THR A 488 7.17 -2.87 3.55
C THR A 488 6.42 -2.84 2.24
N ARG A 489 5.35 -2.04 2.18
CA ARG A 489 4.53 -1.83 0.98
C ARG A 489 4.22 -0.35 0.82
N THR A 490 4.35 0.14 -0.41
CA THR A 490 3.79 1.42 -0.84
C THR A 490 2.81 1.15 -1.95
N ARG A 491 1.66 1.80 -1.90
CA ARG A 491 0.59 1.63 -2.86
C ARG A 491 0.78 2.62 -4.00
N ALA A 492 0.72 2.12 -5.22
CA ALA A 492 0.79 2.92 -6.44
C ALA A 492 -0.63 3.17 -6.93
N LEU A 493 -1.01 2.53 -8.03
CA LEU A 493 -2.39 2.60 -8.52
C LEU A 493 -3.41 1.92 -7.57
N ASP A 494 -2.94 1.13 -6.63
CA ASP A 494 -3.73 0.45 -5.59
C ASP A 494 -3.79 1.23 -4.25
N GLY A 495 -3.64 2.57 -4.31
CA GLY A 495 -3.98 3.46 -3.20
C GLY A 495 -5.47 3.35 -2.85
N MET A 496 -5.82 3.55 -1.58
CA MET A 496 -7.19 3.34 -1.10
C MET A 496 -7.83 4.67 -0.67
N PRO A 497 -8.53 5.36 -1.59
CA PRO A 497 -9.31 6.54 -1.23
C PRO A 497 -10.50 6.17 -0.32
N PHE A 498 -10.76 7.04 0.65
CA PHE A 498 -11.86 6.93 1.59
C PHE A 498 -12.52 8.30 1.80
N GLY A 499 -13.86 8.33 1.81
CA GLY A 499 -14.66 9.55 1.95
C GLY A 499 -15.01 9.90 3.40
N SER A 500 -15.08 8.91 4.28
CA SER A 500 -15.47 9.06 5.69
C SER A 500 -14.59 8.26 6.66
N SER A 501 -14.10 7.08 6.28
CA SER A 501 -13.23 6.28 7.14
C SER A 501 -12.48 5.17 6.42
N LEU A 502 -11.37 4.71 7.00
CA LEU A 502 -10.69 3.49 6.58
C LEU A 502 -10.25 2.71 7.82
N GLN A 503 -10.49 1.41 7.85
CA GLN A 503 -9.99 0.50 8.88
C GLN A 503 -9.15 -0.58 8.21
N LEU A 504 -7.90 -0.73 8.63
CA LEU A 504 -7.02 -1.81 8.20
C LEU A 504 -6.70 -2.67 9.43
N ASP A 505 -7.13 -3.92 9.37
CA ASP A 505 -6.77 -4.95 10.33
C ASP A 505 -5.91 -6.03 9.68
N MET A 506 -4.93 -6.52 10.42
CA MET A 506 -4.11 -7.67 10.02
C MET A 506 -4.35 -8.80 11.02
N GLU A 507 -4.74 -9.95 10.53
CA GLU A 507 -4.94 -11.11 11.40
C GLU A 507 -3.63 -11.57 12.04
N ILE A 508 -3.70 -11.95 13.32
CA ILE A 508 -2.60 -12.59 14.02
C ILE A 508 -2.75 -14.09 13.87
N TRP A 509 -2.03 -14.67 12.92
CA TRP A 509 -2.05 -16.11 12.67
C TRP A 509 -0.66 -16.72 12.55
N SER A 510 -0.35 -17.61 13.50
CA SER A 510 0.85 -18.44 13.47
C SER A 510 0.53 -19.91 13.72
N TRP A 511 1.35 -20.79 13.14
CA TRP A 511 1.40 -22.24 13.40
C TRP A 511 1.79 -22.60 14.84
N THR A 512 2.22 -21.63 15.64
CA THR A 512 2.62 -21.84 17.03
C THR A 512 1.87 -20.90 17.96
N LYS A 513 1.36 -21.46 19.08
CA LYS A 513 0.90 -20.65 20.21
C LYS A 513 2.12 -20.02 20.90
N CYS A 514 2.26 -18.71 20.79
CA CYS A 514 3.33 -17.94 21.41
C CYS A 514 2.92 -16.46 21.53
N ASP A 515 3.76 -15.68 22.20
CA ASP A 515 3.62 -14.23 22.27
C ASP A 515 4.67 -13.61 21.35
N MET A 516 4.20 -12.83 20.38
CA MET A 516 5.04 -12.10 19.43
C MET A 516 5.11 -10.62 19.82
N GLU A 517 5.85 -9.88 19.02
CA GLU A 517 6.01 -8.44 19.15
C GLU A 517 5.73 -7.80 17.79
N TYR A 518 4.82 -6.83 17.72
CA TYR A 518 4.44 -6.21 16.45
C TYR A 518 4.68 -4.70 16.51
N GLY A 519 5.24 -4.14 15.43
CA GLY A 519 5.32 -2.71 15.20
C GLY A 519 4.94 -2.40 13.77
N VAL A 520 4.11 -1.38 13.54
CA VAL A 520 3.72 -0.97 12.19
C VAL A 520 3.77 0.54 12.05
N GLY A 521 4.46 1.01 11.01
CA GLY A 521 4.33 2.37 10.50
C GLY A 521 3.30 2.39 9.37
N VAL A 522 2.37 3.34 9.39
CA VAL A 522 1.32 3.49 8.37
C VAL A 522 1.39 4.89 7.75
N TYR A 523 1.02 5.02 6.47
CA TYR A 523 1.07 6.29 5.74
C TYR A 523 -0.22 6.55 4.97
N TRP A 524 -0.72 7.79 5.05
CA TRP A 524 -1.89 8.22 4.30
C TRP A 524 -1.82 9.71 3.98
N TYR A 525 -2.60 10.14 2.99
CA TYR A 525 -2.93 11.53 2.79
C TYR A 525 -4.33 11.79 3.34
N GLY A 526 -4.52 12.90 4.05
CA GLY A 526 -5.82 13.25 4.63
C GLY A 526 -6.07 14.75 4.57
N ASN A 527 -7.33 15.16 4.45
CA ASN A 527 -7.68 16.56 4.61
C ASN A 527 -7.43 17.04 6.07
N ALA A 528 -7.57 18.34 6.32
CA ALA A 528 -7.31 18.94 7.65
C ALA A 528 -8.22 18.42 8.79
N ALA A 529 -9.32 17.73 8.45
CA ALA A 529 -10.26 17.16 9.42
C ALA A 529 -9.99 15.67 9.68
N THR A 530 -9.06 15.06 8.95
CA THR A 530 -8.74 13.65 9.10
C THR A 530 -8.05 13.38 10.43
N THR A 531 -8.49 12.32 11.11
CA THR A 531 -7.93 11.87 12.40
C THR A 531 -7.69 10.36 12.33
N SER A 532 -6.82 9.84 13.19
CA SER A 532 -6.61 8.41 13.33
C SER A 532 -6.68 7.97 14.80
N ASN A 533 -6.90 6.68 15.04
CA ASN A 533 -6.79 6.07 16.37
C ASN A 533 -5.34 5.85 16.83
N ARG A 534 -4.37 6.41 16.10
CA ARG A 534 -2.95 6.34 16.43
C ARG A 534 -2.54 7.69 17.00
N THR A 535 -2.06 7.66 18.23
CA THR A 535 -1.48 8.79 18.92
C THR A 535 0.01 8.54 19.13
N PRO A 536 0.84 9.60 19.23
CA PRO A 536 2.22 9.46 19.66
C PRO A 536 2.38 8.52 20.87
N ASP A 537 3.27 7.54 20.78
CA ASP A 537 3.49 6.55 21.84
C ASP A 537 4.97 6.43 22.27
N PRO A 538 5.54 7.46 22.94
CA PRO A 538 6.92 7.42 23.41
C PRO A 538 7.20 6.29 24.40
N GLU A 539 6.21 5.92 25.21
CA GLU A 539 6.36 4.89 26.23
C GLU A 539 6.36 3.48 25.64
N GLY A 540 5.52 3.21 24.63
CA GLY A 540 5.60 1.98 23.84
C GLY A 540 6.95 1.82 23.14
N VAL A 541 7.49 2.89 22.57
CA VAL A 541 8.85 2.90 22.01
C VAL A 541 9.91 2.59 23.08
N LYS A 542 9.82 3.16 24.29
CA LYS A 542 10.78 2.86 25.37
C LYS A 542 10.65 1.45 25.92
N LYS A 543 9.43 0.92 26.05
CA LYS A 543 9.16 -0.44 26.55
C LYS A 543 9.86 -1.47 25.69
N LEU A 544 9.76 -1.33 24.37
CA LEU A 544 10.44 -2.15 23.37
C LEU A 544 11.95 -2.30 23.56
N LEU A 545 12.61 -1.23 24.00
CA LEU A 545 14.06 -1.19 24.16
C LEU A 545 14.52 -2.01 25.37
N LYS A 546 13.61 -2.28 26.31
CA LYS A 546 13.92 -2.85 27.63
C LYS A 546 13.47 -4.31 27.80
N VAL A 547 12.65 -4.84 26.89
CA VAL A 547 12.18 -6.23 26.97
C VAL A 547 13.33 -7.17 26.59
N GLU A 548 13.73 -8.02 27.53
CA GLU A 548 14.62 -9.14 27.25
C GLU A 548 13.89 -10.13 26.33
N LYS A 549 14.49 -10.39 25.17
CA LYS A 549 13.85 -11.19 24.13
C LYS A 549 14.26 -12.64 24.26
N GLU A 550 13.38 -13.45 24.81
CA GLU A 550 13.60 -14.89 24.95
C GLU A 550 13.23 -15.64 23.66
N LEU A 551 14.05 -16.63 23.31
CA LEU A 551 13.79 -17.55 22.21
C LEU A 551 13.13 -18.81 22.75
N ILE A 552 12.09 -19.27 22.06
CA ILE A 552 11.43 -20.54 22.34
C ILE A 552 11.96 -21.55 21.32
N ASN A 553 12.54 -22.64 21.83
CA ASN A 553 13.19 -23.68 21.01
C ASN A 553 12.20 -24.63 20.34
#